data_AF-A0ABD2WW57-F1
#
_entry.id   AF-A0ABD2WW57-F1
#
_cell.length_a   1.000
_cell.length_b   1.000
_cell.length_c   1.000
_cell.angle_alpha   90.00
_cell.angle_beta   90.00
_cell.angle_gamma   90.00
#
_symmetry.space_group_name_H-M   'P 1'
#
loop_
_entity.id
_entity.type
_entity.pdbx_description
1 polymer ?
#
loop_
_entity_poly.entity_id
_entity_poly.type
_entity_poly.pdbx_seq_one_letter_code
_entity_poly.pdbx_strand_id
1 'polypeptide(L)'
;MTDELETKLRRLLNTAIRFVFGLRRDARMLPYQRTLGWLTPLSRRNYFVAVQIHRVLRQGRPAYLQDMLTRRPPMDRALRSSARDVLSVPFADRETYKRGFVVWGSRFWNDLPASLTNIQSTPAFKIALKRYLLNQLGQELAQ
;
A
#
# COMPACT_ATOMS: atom_id res chain seq x y z
N MET A 1 -13.39 0.44 2.75
CA MET A 1 -13.61 -1.02 2.66
C MET A 1 -14.18 -1.44 3.99
N THR A 2 -15.32 -2.13 3.99
CA THR A 2 -15.90 -2.69 5.22
C THR A 2 -15.21 -4.02 5.52
N ASP A 3 -15.13 -4.38 6.81
CA ASP A 3 -14.46 -5.61 7.26
C ASP A 3 -15.17 -6.86 6.71
N GLU A 4 -16.48 -6.76 6.46
CA GLU A 4 -17.27 -7.81 5.82
C GLU A 4 -16.83 -8.07 4.38
N LEU A 5 -16.64 -7.03 3.58
CA LEU A 5 -16.19 -7.17 2.19
C LEU A 5 -14.78 -7.74 2.12
N GLU A 6 -13.91 -7.34 3.04
CA GLU A 6 -12.57 -7.90 3.14
C GLU A 6 -12.59 -9.39 3.44
N THR A 7 -13.42 -9.79 4.39
CA THR A 7 -13.61 -11.21 4.73
C THR A 7 -14.09 -12.01 3.53
N LYS A 8 -15.06 -11.48 2.76
CA LYS A 8 -15.57 -12.12 1.54
C LYS A 8 -14.47 -12.28 0.49
N LEU A 9 -13.69 -11.23 0.20
CA LEU A 9 -12.59 -11.30 -0.78
C LEU A 9 -11.47 -12.24 -0.32
N ARG A 10 -11.14 -12.24 0.98
CA ARG A 10 -10.14 -13.16 1.53
C ARG A 10 -10.59 -14.61 1.42
N ARG A 11 -11.86 -14.90 1.68
CA ARG A 11 -12.44 -16.25 1.49
C ARG A 11 -12.34 -16.69 0.03
N LEU A 12 -12.73 -15.82 -0.91
CA LEU A 12 -12.63 -16.10 -2.35
C LEU A 12 -11.18 -16.39 -2.77
N LEU A 13 -10.23 -15.58 -2.31
CA LEU A 13 -8.81 -15.78 -2.59
C LEU A 13 -8.32 -17.13 -2.06
N ASN A 14 -8.68 -17.47 -0.82
CA ASN A 14 -8.33 -18.75 -0.22
C ASN A 14 -8.94 -19.93 -1.00
N THR A 15 -10.18 -19.81 -1.47
CA THR A 15 -10.81 -20.84 -2.31
C THR A 15 -10.06 -21.02 -3.63
N ALA A 16 -9.67 -19.94 -4.30
CA ALA A 16 -8.87 -20.01 -5.53
C ALA A 16 -7.51 -20.68 -5.29
N ILE A 17 -6.82 -20.34 -4.19
CA ILE A 17 -5.54 -20.98 -3.82
C ILE A 17 -5.74 -22.48 -3.58
N ARG A 18 -6.79 -22.86 -2.85
CA ARG A 18 -7.11 -24.29 -2.63
C ARG A 18 -7.38 -25.03 -3.93
N PHE A 19 -8.09 -24.40 -4.86
CA PHE A 19 -8.39 -24.97 -6.16
C PHE A 19 -7.11 -25.21 -6.98
N VAL A 20 -6.23 -24.22 -7.07
CA VAL A 20 -4.98 -24.30 -7.86
C VAL A 20 -4.04 -25.39 -7.34
N PHE A 21 -3.94 -25.56 -6.01
CA PHE A 21 -3.01 -26.51 -5.40
C PHE A 21 -3.67 -27.81 -4.91
N GLY A 22 -4.96 -28.01 -5.15
CA GLY A 22 -5.70 -29.20 -4.68
C GLY A 22 -5.68 -29.38 -3.15
N LEU A 23 -5.80 -28.29 -2.40
CA LEU A 23 -5.58 -28.30 -0.95
C LEU A 23 -6.82 -28.72 -0.16
N ARG A 24 -6.57 -29.40 0.96
CA ARG A 24 -7.58 -29.69 1.99
C ARG A 24 -8.15 -28.41 2.62
N ARG A 25 -9.32 -28.53 3.25
CA ARG A 25 -10.04 -27.41 3.90
C ARG A 25 -9.19 -26.73 4.98
N ASP A 26 -8.42 -27.51 5.74
CA ASP A 26 -7.61 -27.13 6.90
C ASP A 26 -6.18 -26.68 6.54
N ALA A 27 -5.79 -26.74 5.26
CA ALA A 27 -4.47 -26.31 4.84
C ALA A 27 -4.21 -24.83 5.19
N ARG A 28 -2.97 -24.52 5.58
CA ARG A 28 -2.51 -23.13 5.76
C ARG A 28 -2.27 -22.49 4.39
N MET A 29 -2.91 -21.34 4.12
CA MET A 29 -2.91 -20.72 2.79
C MET A 29 -1.66 -19.89 2.47
N LEU A 30 -0.99 -19.34 3.48
CA LEU A 30 0.13 -18.39 3.30
C LEU A 30 1.30 -18.92 2.47
N PRO A 31 1.78 -20.18 2.65
CA PRO A 31 2.89 -20.70 1.85
C PRO A 31 2.55 -20.68 0.35
N TYR A 32 1.36 -21.14 0.01
CA TYR A 32 0.84 -21.19 -1.36
C TYR A 32 0.58 -19.79 -1.94
N GLN A 33 0.06 -18.88 -1.11
CA GLN A 33 -0.12 -17.48 -1.49
C GLN A 33 1.21 -16.81 -1.85
N ARG A 34 2.27 -17.11 -1.10
CA ARG A 34 3.63 -16.64 -1.36
C ARG A 34 4.21 -17.25 -2.64
N THR A 35 4.04 -18.55 -2.85
CA THR A 35 4.46 -19.24 -4.08
C THR A 35 3.82 -18.61 -5.32
N LEU A 36 2.55 -18.21 -5.25
CA LEU A 36 1.86 -17.50 -6.33
C LEU A 36 2.27 -16.01 -6.47
N GLY A 37 2.93 -15.44 -5.46
CA GLY A 37 3.23 -14.02 -5.39
C GLY A 37 1.98 -13.14 -5.33
N TRP A 38 0.91 -13.63 -4.69
CA TRP A 38 -0.38 -12.94 -4.58
C TRP A 38 -0.47 -12.10 -3.31
N LEU A 39 -0.85 -10.83 -3.43
CA LEU A 39 -1.11 -9.95 -2.30
C LEU A 39 -2.49 -10.24 -1.67
N THR A 40 -2.64 -10.02 -0.36
CA THR A 40 -3.98 -9.99 0.26
C THR A 40 -4.79 -8.81 -0.27
N PRO A 41 -6.12 -8.83 -0.13
CA PRO A 41 -6.97 -7.72 -0.56
C PRO A 41 -6.53 -6.36 0.00
N LEU A 42 -6.16 -6.30 1.29
CA LEU A 42 -5.64 -5.09 1.93
C LEU A 42 -4.29 -4.64 1.37
N SER A 43 -3.31 -5.55 1.29
CA SER A 43 -2.01 -5.20 0.70
C SER A 43 -2.15 -4.78 -0.76
N ARG A 44 -3.10 -5.36 -1.50
CA ARG A 44 -3.40 -4.98 -2.89
C ARG A 44 -4.02 -3.58 -2.98
N ARG A 45 -4.90 -3.20 -2.05
CA ARG A 45 -5.40 -1.82 -1.94
C ARG A 45 -4.23 -0.86 -1.71
N ASN A 46 -3.37 -1.14 -0.74
CA ASN A 46 -2.21 -0.31 -0.42
C ASN A 46 -1.25 -0.20 -1.61
N TYR A 47 -1.02 -1.29 -2.33
CA TYR A 47 -0.25 -1.31 -3.58
C TYR A 47 -0.79 -0.31 -4.59
N PHE A 48 -2.09 -0.35 -4.91
CA PHE A 48 -2.68 0.55 -5.90
C PHE A 48 -2.68 2.01 -5.43
N VAL A 49 -2.92 2.26 -4.15
CA VAL A 49 -2.86 3.61 -3.56
C VAL A 49 -1.46 4.20 -3.71
N ALA A 50 -0.41 3.48 -3.30
CA ALA A 50 0.96 3.97 -3.41
C ALA A 50 1.44 4.10 -4.86
N VAL A 51 1.04 3.19 -5.75
CA VAL A 51 1.32 3.34 -7.20
C VAL A 51 0.67 4.60 -7.76
N GLN A 52 -0.56 4.91 -7.34
CA GLN A 52 -1.24 6.11 -7.81
C GLN A 52 -0.58 7.38 -7.26
N ILE A 53 -0.19 7.40 -5.99
CA ILE A 53 0.58 8.51 -5.41
C ILE A 53 1.90 8.68 -6.15
N HIS A 54 2.65 7.61 -6.41
CA HIS A 54 3.90 7.66 -7.18
C HIS A 54 3.68 8.31 -8.55
N ARG A 55 2.61 7.93 -9.25
CA ARG A 55 2.25 8.54 -10.54
C ARG A 55 1.92 10.02 -10.43
N VAL A 56 1.14 10.42 -9.41
CA VAL A 56 0.84 11.83 -9.19
C VAL A 56 2.13 12.62 -8.91
N LEU A 57 3.03 12.09 -8.08
CA LEU A 57 4.26 12.79 -7.70
C LEU A 57 5.31 12.86 -8.80
N ARG A 58 5.37 11.87 -9.70
CA ARG A 58 6.37 11.79 -10.79
C ARG A 58 5.85 12.31 -12.12
N GLN A 59 4.55 12.18 -12.38
CA GLN A 59 3.94 12.48 -13.69
C GLN A 59 2.86 13.56 -13.62
N GLY A 60 2.48 14.06 -12.42
CA GLY A 60 1.43 15.06 -12.26
C GLY A 60 0.04 14.55 -12.67
N ARG A 61 -0.19 13.23 -12.64
CA ARG A 61 -1.43 12.64 -13.17
C ARG A 61 -2.12 11.71 -12.17
N PRO A 62 -3.45 11.83 -12.04
CA PRO A 62 -4.33 12.84 -12.64
C PRO A 62 -4.26 14.20 -11.94
N ALA A 63 -4.50 15.30 -12.67
CA ALA A 63 -4.36 16.68 -12.17
C ALA A 63 -5.18 16.95 -10.89
N TYR A 64 -6.42 16.47 -10.83
CA TYR A 64 -7.27 16.65 -9.64
C TYR A 64 -6.69 16.02 -8.37
N LEU A 65 -5.87 14.96 -8.48
CA LEU A 65 -5.18 14.38 -7.32
C LEU A 65 -3.89 15.12 -6.99
N GLN A 66 -3.27 15.78 -7.97
CA GLN A 66 -2.09 16.60 -7.73
C GLN A 66 -2.43 17.76 -6.81
N ASP A 67 -3.56 18.43 -7.05
CA ASP A 67 -4.01 19.55 -6.21
C ASP A 67 -4.37 19.10 -4.78
N MET A 68 -4.80 17.85 -4.62
CA MET A 68 -5.13 17.26 -3.32
C MET A 68 -3.90 16.74 -2.55
N LEU A 69 -2.81 16.39 -3.23
CA LEU A 69 -1.60 15.83 -2.63
C LEU A 69 -0.52 16.90 -2.50
N THR A 70 -0.49 17.58 -1.35
CA THR A 70 0.50 18.61 -1.07
C THR A 70 1.76 18.00 -0.46
N ARG A 71 2.92 18.35 -1.03
CA ARG A 71 4.22 18.06 -0.42
C ARG A 71 4.38 18.95 0.80
N ARG A 72 4.91 18.40 1.89
CA ARG A 72 5.21 19.21 3.07
C ARG A 72 6.34 20.19 2.70
N PRO A 73 6.17 21.51 2.93
CA PRO A 73 7.25 22.44 2.68
C PRO A 73 8.47 22.10 3.56
N PRO A 74 9.69 22.36 3.09
CA PRO A 74 10.88 22.23 3.93
C PRO A 74 10.70 23.14 5.15
N MET A 75 10.86 22.58 6.34
CA MET A 75 10.76 23.33 7.58
C MET A 75 12.13 23.99 7.85
N ASP A 76 12.16 25.26 8.25
CA ASP A 76 13.40 26.05 8.46
C ASP A 76 14.39 25.47 9.49
N ARG A 77 13.98 24.43 10.22
CA ARG A 77 14.82 23.67 11.14
C ARG A 77 15.16 22.32 10.50
N ALA A 78 16.46 22.02 10.39
CA ALA A 78 16.97 20.75 9.90
C ALA A 78 16.63 19.58 10.86
N LEU A 79 15.37 19.14 10.85
CA LEU A 79 14.93 17.91 11.49
C LEU A 79 15.27 16.72 10.60
N ARG A 80 15.50 15.54 11.18
CA ARG A 80 15.78 14.30 10.43
C ARG A 80 14.71 13.94 9.38
N SER A 81 13.51 14.53 9.46
CA SER A 81 12.42 14.41 8.49
C SER A 81 12.52 15.38 7.30
N SER A 82 13.35 16.43 7.34
CA SER A 82 13.49 17.43 6.27
C SER A 82 14.15 16.86 5.02
N ALA A 83 14.93 15.78 5.14
CA ALA A 83 15.58 15.09 4.03
C ALA A 83 14.65 14.10 3.29
N ARG A 84 13.39 13.92 3.74
CA ARG A 84 12.43 13.00 3.13
C ARG A 84 11.35 13.77 2.37
N ASP A 85 11.00 13.28 1.19
CA ASP A 85 9.86 13.76 0.37
C ASP A 85 8.54 13.32 1.01
N VAL A 86 8.18 13.98 2.11
CA VAL A 86 7.01 13.64 2.97
C VAL A 86 5.77 14.38 2.47
N LEU A 87 4.66 13.66 2.33
CA LEU A 87 3.36 14.23 2.02
C LEU A 87 2.71 14.86 3.25
N SER A 88 2.06 15.99 3.06
CA SER A 88 1.16 16.55 4.06
C SER A 88 -0.04 15.61 4.23
N VAL A 89 -0.38 15.33 5.49
CA VAL A 89 -1.54 14.51 5.84
C VAL A 89 -2.59 15.48 6.36
N PRO A 90 -3.71 15.70 5.64
CA PRO A 90 -4.74 16.62 6.11
C PRO A 90 -5.36 16.10 7.40
N PHE A 91 -5.77 17.02 8.28
CA PHE A 91 -6.52 16.68 9.47
C PHE A 91 -7.90 16.13 9.08
N ALA A 92 -8.30 15.08 9.76
CA ALA A 92 -9.49 14.31 9.44
C ALA A 92 -10.12 13.86 10.75
N ASP A 93 -11.22 14.48 11.14
CA ASP A 93 -11.88 14.16 12.41
C ASP A 93 -12.66 12.84 12.30
N ARG A 94 -13.42 12.69 11.20
CA ARG A 94 -14.25 11.51 10.94
C ARG A 94 -13.43 10.33 10.41
N GLU A 95 -13.66 9.14 10.99
CA GLU A 95 -13.01 7.89 10.58
C GLU A 95 -13.18 7.57 9.08
N THR A 96 -14.35 7.85 8.52
CA THR A 96 -14.60 7.67 7.09
C THR A 96 -13.63 8.48 6.23
N TYR A 97 -13.33 9.70 6.66
CA TYR A 97 -12.40 10.58 5.94
C TYR A 97 -10.95 10.17 6.19
N LYS A 98 -10.60 9.69 7.40
CA LYS A 98 -9.29 9.09 7.70
C LYS A 98 -8.96 7.90 6.79
N ARG A 99 -9.97 7.12 6.41
CA ARG A 99 -9.86 5.99 5.48
C ARG A 99 -9.86 6.41 3.99
N GLY A 100 -10.07 7.69 3.71
CA GLY A 100 -10.08 8.27 2.36
C GLY A 100 -8.71 8.22 1.67
N PHE A 101 -8.69 8.36 0.35
CA PHE A 101 -7.49 8.22 -0.47
C PHE A 101 -6.35 9.15 -0.03
N VAL A 102 -6.65 10.43 0.18
CA VAL A 102 -5.63 11.43 0.54
C VAL A 102 -5.04 11.15 1.92
N VAL A 103 -5.88 11.03 2.95
CA VAL A 103 -5.40 10.85 4.33
C VAL A 103 -4.67 9.51 4.49
N TRP A 104 -5.32 8.40 4.12
CA TRP A 104 -4.72 7.07 4.24
C TRP A 104 -3.51 6.92 3.32
N GLY A 105 -3.62 7.39 2.08
CA GLY A 105 -2.57 7.28 1.09
C GLY A 105 -1.32 8.08 1.46
N SER A 106 -1.48 9.33 1.92
CA SER A 106 -0.34 10.14 2.39
C SER A 106 0.33 9.51 3.61
N ARG A 107 -0.44 8.96 4.57
CA ARG A 107 0.14 8.22 5.71
C ARG A 107 0.92 7.01 5.24
N PHE A 108 0.28 6.14 4.46
CA PHE A 108 0.90 4.92 3.95
C PHE A 108 2.16 5.22 3.12
N TRP A 109 2.13 6.27 2.28
CA TRP A 109 3.29 6.72 1.51
C TRP A 109 4.44 7.16 2.40
N ASN A 110 4.16 7.91 3.46
CA ASN A 110 5.16 8.40 4.41
C ASN A 110 5.79 7.27 5.25
N ASP A 111 5.05 6.18 5.45
CA ASP A 111 5.53 4.97 6.13
C ASP A 111 6.43 4.10 5.24
N LEU A 112 6.44 4.32 3.92
CA LEU A 112 7.31 3.58 3.02
C LEU A 112 8.79 3.93 3.23
N PRO A 113 9.70 2.95 3.11
CA PRO A 113 11.13 3.20 3.18
C PRO A 113 11.59 4.10 2.02
N ALA A 114 12.59 4.95 2.29
CA ALA A 114 13.16 5.87 1.31
C ALA A 114 13.70 5.17 0.06
N SER A 115 14.15 3.91 0.20
CA SER A 115 14.59 3.06 -0.91
C SER A 115 13.49 2.82 -1.94
N LEU A 116 12.22 2.84 -1.55
CA LEU A 116 11.07 2.73 -2.46
C LEU A 116 10.65 4.09 -3.00
N THR A 117 10.54 5.12 -2.14
CA THR A 117 10.00 6.43 -2.55
C THR A 117 10.96 7.18 -3.49
N ASN A 118 12.26 6.94 -3.41
CA ASN A 118 13.28 7.54 -4.29
C ASN A 118 13.33 6.94 -5.71
N ILE A 119 12.61 5.84 -5.96
CA ILE A 119 12.57 5.23 -7.30
C ILE A 119 11.83 6.16 -8.26
N GLN A 120 12.51 6.57 -9.34
CA GLN A 120 11.93 7.47 -10.36
C GLN A 120 11.02 6.74 -11.34
N SER A 121 11.43 5.53 -11.75
CA SER A 121 10.72 4.73 -12.74
C SER A 121 9.48 4.06 -12.15
N THR A 122 8.29 4.39 -12.67
CA THR A 122 7.03 3.76 -12.27
C THR A 122 7.02 2.22 -12.40
N PRO A 123 7.50 1.60 -13.49
CA PRO A 123 7.55 0.14 -13.55
C PRO A 123 8.51 -0.46 -12.51
N ALA A 124 9.68 0.15 -12.28
CA ALA A 124 10.60 -0.31 -11.24
C ALA A 124 9.98 -0.19 -9.83
N PHE A 125 9.28 0.92 -9.57
CA PHE A 125 8.58 1.15 -8.31
C PHE A 125 7.50 0.09 -8.06
N LYS A 126 6.67 -0.22 -9.07
CA LYS A 126 5.64 -1.27 -9.00
C LYS A 126 6.23 -2.62 -8.58
N ILE A 127 7.33 -3.03 -9.20
CA ILE A 127 7.98 -4.31 -8.89
C ILE A 127 8.54 -4.29 -7.47
N ALA A 128 9.26 -3.23 -7.09
CA ALA A 128 9.85 -3.09 -5.77
C ALA A 128 8.79 -3.05 -4.65
N LEU A 129 7.71 -2.31 -4.85
CA LEU A 129 6.60 -2.20 -3.91
C LEU A 129 5.86 -3.54 -3.74
N LYS A 130 5.59 -4.26 -4.83
CA LYS A 130 4.94 -5.59 -4.75
C LYS A 130 5.78 -6.54 -3.89
N ARG A 131 7.10 -6.56 -4.09
CA ARG A 131 8.03 -7.38 -3.31
C ARG A 131 8.07 -6.97 -1.84
N TYR A 132 8.11 -5.66 -1.55
CA TYR A 132 8.04 -5.15 -0.18
C TYR A 132 6.78 -5.62 0.55
N LEU A 133 5.61 -5.48 -0.09
CA LEU A 133 4.33 -5.87 0.48
C LEU A 133 4.18 -7.40 0.67
N LEU A 134 4.75 -8.20 -0.23
CA LEU A 134 4.79 -9.66 -0.07
C LEU A 134 5.66 -10.09 1.13
N ASN A 135 6.74 -9.36 1.39
CA ASN A 135 7.63 -9.64 2.52
C ASN A 135 6.98 -9.31 3.86
N GLN A 136 6.32 -8.14 3.96
CA GLN A 136 5.59 -7.75 5.18
C GLN A 136 4.50 -8.75 5.57
N LEU A 137 3.79 -9.31 4.58
CA LEU A 137 2.69 -10.26 4.80
C LEU A 137 3.04 -11.41 5.76
N GLY A 138 4.25 -11.97 5.67
CA GLY A 138 4.60 -13.08 6.55
C GLY A 138 5.54 -12.72 7.69
N GLN A 139 5.65 -11.44 8.03
CA GLN A 139 6.10 -11.02 9.36
C GLN A 139 4.90 -10.86 10.33
N GLU A 140 3.76 -10.35 9.85
CA GLU A 140 2.55 -10.07 10.67
C GLU A 140 1.83 -11.31 11.22
N LEU A 141 2.20 -12.52 10.79
CA LEU A 141 1.55 -13.79 11.21
C LEU A 141 2.52 -14.79 11.86
N ALA A 142 3.75 -14.34 12.13
CA ALA A 142 4.73 -15.06 12.95
C ALA A 142 4.72 -14.58 14.42
N GLN A 143 3.88 -13.58 14.73
CA GLN A 143 3.53 -13.10 16.07
C GLN A 143 2.09 -13.53 16.37
#